data_AF-A0A949ME78-F1
#
_entry.id   AF-A0A949ME78-F1
#
_cell.length_a   1.000
_cell.length_b   1.000
_cell.length_c   1.000
_cell.angle_alpha   90.00
_cell.angle_beta   90.00
_cell.angle_gamma   90.00
#
_symmetry.space_group_name_H-M   'P 1'
#
loop_
_entity.id
_entity.type
_entity.pdbx_description
1 polymer ?
#
loop_
_entity_poly.entity_id
_entity_poly.type
_entity_poly.pdbx_seq_one_letter_code
_entity_poly.pdbx_strand_id
1 'polypeptide(L)'
;MPPNLAFRYDRLTAGVAEANKAIGAADKMIKAGHFTGAPRITRTVDGVVFVFPKAAAKRATVEIAAATGSQTYVANADGIARVRLDKRLSAQDPEVTFSRKPLYIVPDLQP
;
A
#
# COMPACT_ATOMS: atom_id res chain seq x y z
N MET A 1 -8.64 23.76 -6.40
CA MET A 1 -8.01 22.47 -6.02
C MET A 1 -6.52 22.69 -5.92
N PRO A 2 -5.81 22.21 -4.87
CA PRO A 2 -4.36 22.17 -4.93
C PRO A 2 -3.94 21.21 -6.06
N PRO A 3 -2.83 21.49 -6.77
CA PRO A 3 -2.38 20.67 -7.88
C PRO A 3 -2.01 19.26 -7.41
N ASN A 4 -2.71 18.29 -7.99
CA ASN A 4 -2.25 16.97 -8.42
C ASN A 4 -1.26 16.27 -7.47
N LEU A 5 -1.77 15.79 -6.33
CA LEU A 5 -1.14 14.68 -5.61
C LEU A 5 -1.57 13.39 -6.31
N ALA A 6 -0.98 13.16 -7.49
CA ALA A 6 -1.28 12.00 -8.32
C ALA A 6 0.01 11.22 -8.60
N PHE A 7 -0.10 9.90 -8.70
CA PHE A 7 0.98 9.05 -9.21
C PHE A 7 0.43 7.77 -9.84
N ARG A 8 1.30 7.04 -10.52
CA ARG A 8 0.96 5.82 -11.26
C ARG A 8 0.85 4.61 -10.34
N TYR A 9 -0.16 3.77 -10.56
CA TYR A 9 -0.44 2.60 -9.73
C TYR A 9 0.76 1.63 -9.65
N ASP A 10 1.59 1.59 -10.70
CA ASP A 10 2.84 0.84 -10.75
C ASP A 10 3.73 1.09 -9.52
N ARG A 11 3.77 2.31 -8.98
CA ARG A 11 4.56 2.67 -7.80
C ARG A 11 4.11 1.92 -6.55
N LEU A 12 2.81 1.69 -6.38
CA LEU A 12 2.30 0.87 -5.28
C LEU A 12 2.74 -0.58 -5.44
N THR A 13 2.59 -1.10 -6.66
CA THR A 13 2.95 -2.50 -6.97
C THR A 13 4.44 -2.75 -6.82
N ALA A 14 5.29 -1.80 -7.23
CA ALA A 14 6.72 -1.86 -7.07
C ALA A 14 7.13 -1.81 -5.60
N GLY A 15 6.50 -0.93 -4.79
CA GLY A 15 6.74 -0.86 -3.36
C GLY A 15 6.37 -2.16 -2.64
N VAL A 16 5.22 -2.75 -2.97
CA VAL A 16 4.79 -4.06 -2.43
C VAL A 16 5.71 -5.18 -2.90
N ALA A 17 6.14 -5.19 -4.16
CA ALA A 17 7.08 -6.18 -4.67
C ALA A 17 8.42 -6.12 -3.94
N GLU A 18 8.93 -4.92 -3.67
CA GLU A 18 10.19 -4.74 -2.94
C GLU A 18 10.06 -5.16 -1.47
N ALA A 19 8.96 -4.82 -0.82
CA ALA A 19 8.66 -5.32 0.53
C ALA A 19 8.63 -6.85 0.58
N ASN A 20 7.99 -7.50 -0.38
CA ASN A 20 7.95 -8.95 -0.49
C ASN A 20 9.33 -9.57 -0.77
N LYS A 21 10.19 -8.94 -1.57
CA LYS A 21 11.58 -9.39 -1.76
C LYS A 21 12.36 -9.33 -0.45
N ALA A 22 12.24 -8.24 0.29
CA ALA A 22 12.90 -8.08 1.58
C ALA A 22 12.44 -9.13 2.60
N ILE A 23 11.13 -9.39 2.67
CA ILE A 23 10.56 -10.48 3.48
C ILE A 23 11.12 -11.84 3.06
N GLY A 24 11.15 -12.13 1.76
CA GLY A 24 11.70 -13.39 1.24
C GLY A 24 13.20 -13.56 1.51
N ALA A 25 13.97 -12.47 1.48
CA ALA A 25 15.38 -12.49 1.84
C ALA A 25 15.58 -12.79 3.33
N ALA A 26 14.80 -12.12 4.20
CA ALA A 26 14.83 -12.38 5.64
C ALA A 26 14.47 -13.83 5.98
N ASP A 27 13.40 -14.37 5.39
CA ASP A 27 12.98 -15.78 5.59
C ASP A 27 14.05 -16.78 5.13
N LYS A 28 14.76 -16.51 4.02
CA LYS A 28 15.90 -17.32 3.57
C LYS A 28 17.03 -17.33 4.60
N MET A 29 17.37 -16.18 5.20
CA MET A 29 18.41 -16.10 6.21
C MET A 29 18.03 -16.87 7.49
N ILE A 30 16.75 -16.80 7.90
CA ILE A 30 16.23 -17.58 9.03
C ILE A 30 16.34 -19.09 8.73
N LYS A 31 15.91 -19.52 7.54
CA LYS A 31 15.98 -20.94 7.11
C LYS A 31 17.42 -21.46 7.01
N ALA A 32 18.37 -20.60 6.63
CA ALA A 32 19.79 -20.93 6.58
C ALA A 32 20.47 -20.98 7.96
N GLY A 33 19.72 -20.74 9.06
CA GLY A 33 20.25 -20.82 10.42
C GLY A 33 21.03 -19.58 10.88
N HIS A 34 21.05 -18.51 10.09
CA HIS A 34 21.71 -17.25 10.48
C HIS A 34 20.98 -16.52 11.62
N PHE A 35 19.73 -16.89 11.91
CA PHE A 35 18.94 -16.36 13.01
C PHE A 35 18.28 -17.51 13.80
N THR A 36 18.98 -18.02 14.81
CA THR A 36 18.45 -19.03 15.72
C THR A 36 17.30 -18.45 16.57
N GLY A 37 16.10 -19.04 16.49
CA GLY A 37 14.94 -18.62 17.27
C GLY A 37 14.05 -17.53 16.64
N ALA A 38 14.40 -17.04 15.45
CA ALA A 38 13.53 -16.10 14.74
C ALA A 38 12.27 -16.82 14.20
N PRO A 39 11.06 -16.26 14.39
CA PRO A 39 9.85 -16.83 13.84
C PRO A 39 9.90 -16.81 12.30
N ARG A 40 9.41 -17.87 11.66
CA ARG A 40 9.28 -17.91 10.19
C ARG A 40 8.36 -16.78 9.73
N ILE A 41 8.76 -16.11 8.66
CA ILE A 41 7.94 -15.06 8.05
C ILE A 41 7.14 -15.71 6.92
N THR A 42 5.89 -16.07 7.18
CA THR A 42 4.97 -16.67 6.20
C THR A 42 4.11 -15.64 5.46
N ARG A 43 4.42 -14.36 5.64
CA ARG A 43 3.56 -13.25 5.21
C ARG A 43 3.95 -12.75 3.83
N THR A 44 2.93 -12.44 3.04
CA THR A 44 3.07 -11.68 1.80
C THR A 44 2.27 -10.41 1.92
N VAL A 45 2.90 -9.29 1.61
CA VAL A 45 2.22 -8.00 1.46
C VAL A 45 1.42 -8.03 0.17
N ASP A 46 0.15 -7.67 0.23
CA ASP A 46 -0.73 -7.57 -0.94
C ASP A 46 -1.44 -6.21 -1.03
N GLY A 47 -1.04 -5.24 -0.21
CA GLY A 47 -1.66 -3.93 -0.11
C GLY A 47 -0.72 -2.86 0.44
N VAL A 48 -1.24 -1.64 0.46
CA VAL A 48 -0.59 -0.48 1.08
C VAL A 48 -1.55 0.24 2.01
N VAL A 49 -0.98 0.94 2.98
CA VAL A 49 -1.69 1.77 3.92
C VAL A 49 -1.32 3.22 3.67
N PHE A 50 -2.33 4.03 3.34
CA PHE A 50 -2.21 5.48 3.28
C PHE A 50 -2.55 6.06 4.64
N VAL A 51 -1.61 6.80 5.23
CA VAL A 51 -1.81 7.45 6.52
C VAL A 51 -1.94 8.95 6.32
N PHE A 52 -3.10 9.49 6.66
CA PHE A 52 -3.42 10.90 6.60
C PHE A 52 -3.34 11.55 7.99
N PRO A 53 -3.17 12.87 8.08
CA PRO A 53 -3.32 13.58 9.35
C PRO A 53 -4.70 13.33 9.96
N LYS A 54 -4.78 13.23 11.29
CA LYS A 54 -6.05 13.00 12.02
C LYS A 54 -7.14 14.03 11.69
N ALA A 55 -6.76 15.26 11.37
CA ALA A 55 -7.68 16.32 10.90
C ALA A 55 -8.43 15.96 9.59
N ALA A 56 -7.92 14.99 8.83
CA ALA A 56 -8.51 14.49 7.59
C ALA A 56 -9.19 13.12 7.76
N ALA A 57 -9.24 12.56 8.97
CA ALA A 57 -9.95 11.31 9.25
C ALA A 57 -11.42 11.37 8.78
N LYS A 58 -11.94 10.25 8.27
CA LYS A 58 -13.30 10.12 7.69
C LYS A 58 -13.60 11.03 6.49
N ARG A 59 -12.60 11.76 5.95
CA ARG A 59 -12.78 12.72 4.84
C ARG A 59 -11.74 12.59 3.75
N ALA A 60 -10.50 12.23 4.09
CA ALA A 60 -9.47 11.94 3.10
C ALA A 60 -9.86 10.71 2.29
N THR A 61 -9.57 10.78 1.01
CA THR A 61 -9.88 9.74 0.03
C THR A 61 -8.66 9.43 -0.81
N VAL A 62 -8.53 8.16 -1.16
CA VAL A 62 -7.67 7.66 -2.22
C VAL A 62 -8.58 7.21 -3.35
N GLU A 63 -8.38 7.70 -4.56
CA GLU A 63 -9.12 7.27 -5.74
C GLU A 63 -8.18 6.64 -6.76
N ILE A 64 -8.58 5.51 -7.31
CA ILE A 64 -7.85 4.79 -8.36
C ILE A 64 -8.75 4.70 -9.58
N ALA A 65 -8.42 5.46 -10.62
CA ALA A 65 -9.24 5.60 -11.82
C ALA A 65 -8.99 4.43 -12.80
N ALA A 66 -9.73 3.32 -12.63
CA ALA A 66 -9.63 2.17 -13.54
C ALA A 66 -10.50 2.36 -14.79
N ALA A 67 -10.16 1.67 -15.87
CA ALA A 67 -10.94 1.72 -17.12
C ALA A 67 -12.40 1.23 -16.95
N THR A 68 -12.64 0.36 -15.96
CA THR A 68 -13.96 -0.19 -15.62
C THR A 68 -14.71 0.61 -14.55
N GLY A 69 -14.16 1.74 -14.10
CA GLY A 69 -14.71 2.58 -13.04
C GLY A 69 -13.71 2.89 -11.93
N SER A 70 -13.86 4.05 -11.28
CA SER A 70 -12.99 4.44 -10.16
C SER A 70 -13.26 3.64 -8.89
N GLN A 71 -12.20 3.25 -8.19
CA GLN A 71 -12.27 2.73 -6.83
C GLN A 71 -11.88 3.82 -5.83
N THR A 72 -12.76 4.11 -4.88
CA THR A 72 -12.52 5.14 -3.86
C THR A 72 -12.45 4.54 -2.46
N TYR A 73 -11.36 4.84 -1.76
CA TYR A 73 -11.11 4.40 -0.39
C TYR A 73 -11.14 5.62 0.52
N VAL A 74 -11.95 5.56 1.56
CA VAL A 74 -12.07 6.64 2.55
C VAL A 74 -11.24 6.30 3.78
N ALA A 75 -10.47 7.27 4.27
CA ALA A 75 -9.72 7.13 5.51
C ALA A 75 -10.66 6.91 6.71
N ASN A 76 -10.33 5.96 7.58
CA ASN A 76 -11.11 5.64 8.78
C ASN A 76 -10.99 6.74 9.86
N ALA A 77 -11.47 6.46 11.08
CA ALA A 77 -11.42 7.38 12.23
C ALA A 77 -9.98 7.72 12.68
N ASP A 78 -9.01 6.91 12.31
CA ASP A 78 -7.59 7.08 12.63
C ASP A 78 -6.82 7.79 11.50
N GLY A 79 -7.51 8.16 10.40
CA GLY A 79 -6.85 8.72 9.22
C GLY A 79 -6.19 7.67 8.33
N ILE A 80 -6.61 6.40 8.44
CA ILE A 80 -6.00 5.27 7.71
C ILE A 80 -6.92 4.82 6.58
N ALA A 81 -6.40 4.79 5.35
CA ALA A 81 -7.04 4.11 4.22
C ALA A 81 -6.18 2.92 3.78
N ARG A 82 -6.73 1.71 3.86
CA ARG A 82 -6.07 0.49 3.37
C ARG A 82 -6.50 0.20 1.96
N VAL A 83 -5.54 -0.04 1.08
CA VAL A 83 -5.77 -0.33 -0.34
C VAL A 83 -5.08 -1.64 -0.66
N ARG A 84 -5.89 -2.68 -0.92
CA ARG A 84 -5.39 -3.95 -1.44
C ARG A 84 -5.09 -3.80 -2.93
N LEU A 85 -3.96 -4.34 -3.38
CA LEU A 85 -3.56 -4.26 -4.77
C LEU A 85 -4.27 -5.32 -5.63
N ASP A 86 -4.82 -4.90 -6.75
CA ASP A 86 -5.50 -5.76 -7.72
C ASP A 86 -4.59 -5.93 -8.95
N LYS A 87 -4.32 -7.19 -9.32
CA LYS A 87 -3.53 -7.54 -10.51
C LYS A 87 -4.10 -6.94 -11.79
N ARG A 88 -5.43 -6.77 -11.88
CA ARG A 88 -6.10 -6.16 -13.03
C ARG A 88 -5.74 -4.68 -13.16
N LEU A 89 -5.63 -3.97 -12.03
CA LEU A 89 -5.20 -2.58 -12.00
C LEU A 89 -3.70 -2.45 -12.28
N SER A 90 -2.88 -3.40 -11.80
CA SER A 90 -1.45 -3.43 -12.15
C SER A 90 -1.20 -3.46 -13.66
N ALA A 91 -2.04 -4.19 -14.42
CA ALA A 91 -1.91 -4.27 -15.88
C ALA A 91 -2.39 -3.01 -16.60
N GLN A 92 -3.35 -2.26 -16.01
CA GLN A 92 -3.87 -1.01 -16.56
C GLN A 92 -3.00 0.19 -16.19
N ASP A 93 -2.25 0.08 -15.09
CA ASP A 93 -1.50 1.16 -14.46
C ASP A 93 -2.35 2.45 -14.33
N PRO A 94 -3.47 2.45 -13.61
CA PRO A 94 -4.30 3.65 -13.50
C PRO A 94 -3.60 4.76 -12.73
N GLU A 95 -4.15 5.97 -12.82
CA GLU A 95 -3.75 7.05 -11.93
C GLU A 95 -4.34 6.85 -10.54
N VAL A 96 -3.53 7.09 -9.51
CA VAL A 96 -3.90 7.12 -8.10
C VAL A 96 -3.89 8.57 -7.66
N THR A 97 -5.02 9.05 -7.12
CA THR A 97 -5.19 10.44 -6.66
C THR A 97 -5.66 10.49 -5.22
N PHE A 98 -5.43 11.63 -4.56
CA PHE A 98 -5.83 11.85 -3.17
C PHE A 98 -6.49 13.20 -2.97
N SER A 99 -7.52 13.26 -2.14
CA SER A 99 -8.15 14.54 -1.76
C SER A 99 -7.31 15.36 -0.76
N ARG A 100 -6.31 14.74 -0.13
CA ARG A 100 -5.38 15.33 0.85
C ARG A 100 -4.00 14.67 0.67
N LYS A 101 -2.91 15.35 1.05
CA LYS A 101 -1.57 14.73 1.07
C LYS A 101 -1.48 13.69 2.20
N PRO A 102 -1.16 12.41 1.92
CA PRO A 102 -0.80 11.46 2.96
C PRO A 102 0.49 11.93 3.66
N LEU A 103 0.61 11.64 4.96
CA LEU A 103 1.87 11.81 5.70
C LEU A 103 2.91 10.80 5.21
N TYR A 104 2.48 9.55 5.03
CA TYR A 104 3.30 8.46 4.50
C TYR A 104 2.42 7.36 3.92
N ILE A 105 3.04 6.53 3.08
CA ILE A 105 2.45 5.34 2.45
C ILE A 105 3.36 4.18 2.80
N VAL A 106 2.82 3.12 3.38
CA VAL A 106 3.60 1.96 3.82
C VAL A 106 2.99 0.65 3.32
N PRO A 107 3.79 -0.42 3.16
CA PRO A 107 3.27 -1.77 2.93
C PRO A 107 2.25 -2.14 4.02
N ASP A 108 1.14 -2.77 3.64
CA ASP A 108 0.21 -3.32 4.62
C ASP A 108 0.79 -4.61 5.21
N LEU A 109 1.37 -4.49 6.39
CA LEU A 109 1.99 -5.59 7.14
C LEU A 109 1.05 -6.21 8.18
N GLN A 110 -0.24 -5.84 8.15
CA GLN A 110 -1.17 -6.39 9.14
C GLN A 110 -1.30 -7.93 9.03
N PRO A 111 -1.58 -8.61 10.17
CA PRO A 111 -1.77 -10.05 10.24
C PRO A 111 -2.89 -10.59 9.34
#